data_AF-A0A832HE95-F1
#
_entry.id   AF-A0A832HE95-F1
#
_cell.length_a   1.000
_cell.length_b   1.000
_cell.length_c   1.000
_cell.angle_alpha   90.00
_cell.angle_beta   90.00
_cell.angle_gamma   90.00
#
_symmetry.space_group_name_H-M   'P 1'
#
loop_
_entity.id
_entity.type
_entity.pdbx_description
1 polymer ?
#
loop_
_entity_poly.entity_id
_entity_poly.type
_entity_poly.pdbx_seq_one_letter_code
_entity_poly.pdbx_strand_id
1 'polypeptide(L)'
;MNLEVSVEKLYETGWQPETFLTNPAAIAQAGLEQLPDGRLYPSVLKVQQLFAAAGYDLAIRYVQLFDCYRAAWMDKQGNALGAVVGSSDREAAVYALAAFRAAKTPVAAATTK
;
A
#
# COMPACT_ATOMS: atom_id res chain seq x y z
N MET A 1 -5.38 -12.61 4.76
CA MET A 1 -4.30 -12.06 5.60
C MET A 1 -4.90 -10.81 6.27
N ASN A 2 -4.37 -10.30 7.38
CA ASN A 2 -5.10 -9.28 8.16
C ASN A 2 -4.71 -7.86 7.73
N LEU A 3 -5.66 -6.93 7.60
CA LEU A 3 -5.39 -5.56 7.16
C LEU A 3 -4.35 -4.86 8.07
N GLU A 4 -4.41 -5.15 9.37
CA GLU A 4 -3.49 -4.69 10.40
C GLU A 4 -2.04 -5.09 10.12
N VAL A 5 -1.82 -6.28 9.56
CA VAL A 5 -0.49 -6.76 9.14
C VAL A 5 -0.01 -5.98 7.92
N SER A 6 -0.90 -5.70 6.96
CA SER A 6 -0.56 -4.86 5.80
C SER A 6 -0.19 -3.44 6.23
N VAL A 7 -0.91 -2.87 7.20
CA VAL A 7 -0.61 -1.54 7.77
C VAL A 7 0.71 -1.54 8.55
N GLU A 8 0.97 -2.57 9.35
CA GLU A 8 2.25 -2.73 10.04
C GLU A 8 3.41 -2.78 9.04
N LYS A 9 3.29 -3.61 8.00
CA LYS A 9 4.30 -3.72 6.92
C LYS A 9 4.50 -2.40 6.18
N LEU A 10 3.45 -1.61 5.99
CA LEU A 10 3.57 -0.26 5.42
C LEU A 10 4.37 0.66 6.35
N TYR A 11 4.11 0.63 7.65
CA TYR A 11 4.82 1.47 8.63
C TYR A 11 6.29 1.09 8.76
N GLU A 12 6.63 -0.19 8.63
CA GLU A 12 8.02 -0.68 8.57
C GLU A 12 8.82 -0.04 7.43
N THR A 13 8.17 0.42 6.35
CA THR A 13 8.82 1.17 5.25
C THR A 13 9.04 2.65 5.55
N GLY A 14 8.85 3.08 6.81
CA GLY A 14 8.91 4.48 7.22
C GLY A 14 7.77 5.34 6.68
N TRP A 15 6.69 4.73 6.18
CA TRP A 15 5.49 5.48 5.79
C TRP A 15 4.80 6.01 7.04
N GLN A 16 4.43 7.28 7.02
CA GLN A 16 3.65 7.91 8.09
C GLN A 16 2.52 8.73 7.48
N PRO A 17 1.33 8.75 8.10
CA PRO A 17 0.27 9.67 7.71
C PRO A 17 0.69 11.12 8.00
N GLU A 18 0.21 12.07 7.21
CA GLU A 18 0.49 13.49 7.44
C GLU A 18 0.03 13.90 8.86
N THR A 19 0.97 14.46 9.64
CA THR A 19 1.07 14.38 11.11
C THR A 19 0.04 15.20 11.91
N PHE A 20 -0.99 15.74 11.26
CA PHE A 20 -1.91 16.71 11.89
C PHE A 20 -3.40 16.39 11.69
N LEU A 21 -3.73 15.24 11.09
CA LEU A 21 -5.12 14.87 10.82
C LEU A 21 -5.76 14.18 12.03
N THR A 22 -6.49 14.95 12.85
CA THR A 22 -7.24 14.44 14.01
C THR A 22 -8.75 14.41 13.80
N ASN A 23 -9.26 15.12 12.78
CA ASN A 23 -10.69 15.16 12.46
C ASN A 23 -11.03 14.13 11.36
N PRO A 24 -12.04 13.27 11.52
CA PRO A 24 -12.50 12.31 10.51
C PRO A 24 -12.73 12.90 9.11
N ALA A 25 -13.26 14.13 9.02
CA ALA A 25 -13.49 14.78 7.74
C ALA A 25 -12.17 15.11 7.01
N ALA A 26 -11.15 15.53 7.77
CA ALA A 26 -9.82 15.83 7.22
C ALA A 26 -9.09 14.54 6.83
N ILE A 27 -9.25 13.47 7.60
CA ILE A 27 -8.72 12.12 7.30
C ILE A 27 -9.30 11.63 5.96
N ALA A 28 -10.62 11.70 5.78
CA ALA A 28 -11.27 11.30 4.54
C ALA A 28 -10.86 12.17 3.34
N GLN A 29 -10.75 13.49 3.52
CA GLN A 29 -10.27 14.41 2.46
C GLN A 29 -8.82 14.12 2.05
N ALA A 30 -7.97 13.68 2.98
CA ALA A 30 -6.61 13.24 2.68
C ALA A 30 -6.55 11.87 1.96
N GLY A 31 -7.70 11.18 1.83
CA GLY A 31 -7.81 9.85 1.26
C GLY A 31 -7.31 8.75 2.21
N LEU A 32 -7.36 9.00 3.52
CA LEU A 32 -6.96 8.05 4.55
C LEU A 32 -8.18 7.37 5.18
N GLU A 33 -7.95 6.18 5.71
CA GLU A 33 -8.88 5.40 6.53
C GLU A 33 -8.23 5.10 7.88
N GLN A 34 -9.04 4.72 8.87
CA GLN A 34 -8.59 4.43 10.23
C GLN A 34 -8.94 2.99 10.61
N LEU A 35 -7.97 2.26 11.16
CA LEU A 35 -8.17 0.97 11.78
C LEU A 35 -8.89 1.11 13.13
N PRO A 36 -9.52 0.04 13.68
CA PRO A 36 -10.13 0.07 15.00
C PRO A 36 -9.15 0.41 16.14
N ASP A 37 -7.85 0.15 15.94
CA ASP A 37 -6.78 0.49 16.89
C ASP A 37 -6.31 1.96 16.79
N GLY A 38 -6.89 2.74 15.87
CA GLY A 38 -6.61 4.15 15.66
C GLY A 38 -5.54 4.46 14.62
N ARG A 39 -4.78 3.46 14.12
CA ARG A 39 -3.76 3.68 13.08
C ARG A 39 -4.41 4.10 11.76
N LEU A 40 -3.77 5.07 11.08
CA LEU A 40 -4.22 5.55 9.77
C LEU A 40 -3.52 4.80 8.63
N TYR A 41 -4.23 4.54 7.56
CA TYR A 41 -3.69 3.93 6.35
C TYR A 41 -4.32 4.56 5.10
N PRO A 42 -3.67 4.50 3.93
CA PRO A 42 -4.24 5.06 2.71
C PRO A 42 -5.39 4.20 2.21
N SER A 43 -6.50 4.83 1.82
CA SER A 43 -7.58 4.18 1.09
C SER A 43 -7.08 3.60 -0.23
N VAL A 44 -7.85 2.67 -0.83
CA VAL A 44 -7.51 2.07 -2.13
C VAL A 44 -7.25 3.13 -3.21
N LEU A 45 -8.09 4.16 -3.28
CA LEU A 45 -7.93 5.26 -4.22
C LEU A 45 -6.64 6.04 -3.97
N LYS A 46 -6.32 6.33 -2.70
CA LYS A 46 -5.08 7.02 -2.33
C LYS A 46 -3.85 6.18 -2.68
N VAL A 47 -3.90 4.86 -2.47
CA VAL A 47 -2.83 3.94 -2.90
C VAL A 47 -2.60 4.04 -4.41
N GLN A 48 -3.66 3.97 -5.22
CA GLN A 48 -3.55 4.10 -6.68
C GLN A 48 -2.91 5.44 -7.07
N GLN A 49 -3.32 6.54 -6.44
CA GLN A 49 -2.71 7.85 -6.65
C GLN A 49 -1.22 7.89 -6.30
N LEU A 50 -0.81 7.21 -5.22
CA LEU A 50 0.61 7.13 -4.82
C LEU A 50 1.44 6.33 -5.83
N PHE A 51 0.91 5.24 -6.39
CA PHE A 51 1.56 4.52 -7.49
C PHE A 51 1.67 5.39 -8.74
N ALA A 52 0.58 6.05 -9.14
CA ALA A 52 0.54 6.94 -10.29
C ALA A 52 1.52 8.11 -10.15
N ALA A 53 1.59 8.74 -8.97
CA ALA A 53 2.56 9.79 -8.66
C ALA A 53 4.02 9.30 -8.75
N ALA A 54 4.25 8.02 -8.45
CA ALA A 54 5.56 7.38 -8.63
C ALA A 54 5.83 6.90 -10.07
N GLY A 55 4.88 7.07 -11.00
CA GLY A 55 5.01 6.69 -12.41
C GLY A 55 4.62 5.25 -12.75
N TYR A 56 3.83 4.59 -11.89
CA TYR A 56 3.37 3.22 -12.07
C TYR A 56 1.84 3.16 -12.13
N ASP A 57 1.32 2.16 -12.83
CA ASP A 57 -0.10 1.84 -12.80
C ASP A 57 -0.37 0.67 -11.83
N LEU A 58 -1.40 0.78 -10.99
CA LEU A 58 -1.79 -0.26 -10.03
C LEU A 58 -3.19 -0.78 -10.37
N ALA A 59 -3.27 -2.06 -10.72
CA ALA A 59 -4.52 -2.76 -10.94
C ALA A 59 -4.84 -3.69 -9.76
N ILE A 60 -6.05 -3.57 -9.22
CA ILE A 60 -6.59 -4.48 -8.20
C ILE A 60 -7.80 -5.20 -8.77
N ARG A 61 -7.79 -6.53 -8.74
CA ARG A 61 -8.86 -7.35 -9.30
C ARG A 61 -9.20 -8.50 -8.35
N TYR A 62 -10.49 -8.78 -8.21
CA TYR A 62 -10.95 -9.97 -7.52
C TYR A 62 -10.72 -11.21 -8.40
N VAL A 63 -10.12 -12.24 -7.82
CA VAL A 63 -9.80 -13.52 -8.47
C VAL A 63 -10.73 -14.58 -7.89
N GLN A 64 -11.88 -14.75 -8.55
CA GLN A 64 -12.98 -15.58 -8.07
C GLN A 64 -12.58 -17.03 -7.76
N LEU A 65 -11.68 -17.62 -8.57
CA LEU A 65 -11.23 -19.01 -8.36
C LEU A 65 -10.52 -19.23 -7.02
N PHE A 66 -9.90 -18.19 -6.47
CA PHE A 66 -9.13 -18.24 -5.22
C PHE A 66 -9.73 -17.40 -4.10
N ASP A 67 -10.90 -16.81 -4.33
CA ASP A 67 -11.59 -15.92 -3.40
C ASP A 67 -10.66 -14.85 -2.77
N CYS A 68 -9.89 -14.17 -3.61
CA CYS A 68 -8.91 -13.19 -3.15
C CYS A 68 -8.82 -11.98 -4.09
N TYR A 69 -8.17 -10.92 -3.63
CA TYR A 69 -7.88 -9.73 -4.43
C TYR A 69 -6.40 -9.74 -4.80
N ARG A 70 -6.10 -9.65 -6.10
CA ARG A 70 -4.74 -9.49 -6.61
C ARG A 70 -4.49 -8.03 -6.94
N ALA A 71 -3.51 -7.44 -6.28
CA ALA A 71 -2.98 -6.12 -6.58
C ALA A 71 -1.65 -6.26 -7.34
N ALA A 72 -1.54 -5.67 -8.52
CA ALA A 72 -0.34 -5.76 -9.36
C ALA A 72 -0.02 -4.41 -9.99
N TRP A 73 1.27 -4.10 -10.10
CA TRP A 73 1.74 -2.83 -10.65
C TRP A 73 2.73 -2.99 -11.79
N MET A 74 2.68 -2.02 -12.70
CA MET A 74 3.45 -2.00 -13.94
C MET A 74 4.14 -0.64 -14.14
N ASP A 75 5.27 -0.62 -14.84
CA ASP A 75 5.88 0.62 -15.32
C ASP A 75 5.11 1.21 -16.53
N LYS A 76 5.56 2.36 -17.02
CA LYS A 76 4.95 3.04 -18.17
C LYS A 76 5.07 2.26 -19.48
N GLN A 77 5.99 1.31 -19.55
CA GLN A 77 6.21 0.43 -20.69
C GLN A 77 5.29 -0.80 -20.63
N GLY A 78 4.52 -0.97 -19.55
CA GLY A 78 3.62 -2.09 -19.32
C GLY A 78 4.33 -3.33 -18.75
N ASN A 79 5.58 -3.21 -18.30
CA ASN A 79 6.28 -4.33 -17.68
C ASN A 79 5.74 -4.53 -16.25
N ALA A 80 5.34 -5.76 -15.94
CA ALA A 80 4.94 -6.14 -14.59
C ALA A 80 6.16 -6.14 -13.65
N LEU A 81 6.10 -5.33 -12.59
CA LEU A 81 7.19 -5.19 -11.63
C LEU A 81 6.91 -5.87 -10.29
N GLY A 82 5.64 -6.13 -9.98
CA GLY A 82 5.28 -6.88 -8.80
C GLY A 82 3.79 -7.10 -8.68
N ALA A 83 3.44 -8.05 -7.82
CA ALA A 83 2.07 -8.35 -7.47
C ALA A 83 2.01 -8.97 -6.07
N VAL A 84 0.89 -8.72 -5.39
CA VAL A 84 0.53 -9.32 -4.11
C VAL A 84 -0.94 -9.74 -4.13
N VAL A 85 -1.33 -10.56 -3.16
CA VAL A 85 -2.71 -10.96 -2.93
C VAL A 85 -3.14 -10.63 -1.51
N GLY A 86 -4.42 -10.31 -1.32
CA GLY A 86 -5.07 -10.09 -0.03
C GLY A 86 -6.48 -10.69 -0.02
N SER A 87 -7.06 -10.86 1.18
CA SER A 87 -8.46 -11.28 1.34
C SER A 87 -9.47 -10.16 1.05
N SER A 88 -9.03 -8.90 1.07
CA SER A 88 -9.84 -7.75 0.64
C SER A 88 -9.05 -6.84 -0.31
N ASP A 89 -9.78 -5.97 -1.01
CA ASP A 89 -9.21 -4.92 -1.85
C ASP A 89 -8.32 -3.95 -1.04
N ARG A 90 -8.79 -3.52 0.14
CA ARG A 90 -8.05 -2.64 1.06
C ARG A 90 -6.74 -3.27 1.51
N GLU A 91 -6.79 -4.51 1.95
CA GLU A 91 -5.60 -5.25 2.38
C GLU A 91 -4.59 -5.42 1.24
N ALA A 92 -5.05 -5.84 0.06
CA ALA A 92 -4.19 -6.02 -1.11
C ALA A 92 -3.56 -4.69 -1.55
N ALA A 93 -4.31 -3.59 -1.50
CA ALA A 93 -3.82 -2.25 -1.84
C ALA A 93 -2.71 -1.80 -0.88
N VAL A 94 -2.97 -1.84 0.44
CA VAL A 94 -2.01 -1.39 1.46
C VAL A 94 -0.75 -2.24 1.42
N TYR A 95 -0.90 -3.56 1.27
CA TYR A 95 0.25 -4.46 1.19
C TYR A 95 1.05 -4.26 -0.10
N ALA A 96 0.40 -3.96 -1.22
CA ALA A 96 1.09 -3.61 -2.47
C ALA A 96 1.95 -2.36 -2.28
N LEU A 97 1.42 -1.33 -1.60
CA LEU A 97 2.18 -0.12 -1.30
C LEU A 97 3.39 -0.41 -0.40
N ALA A 98 3.21 -1.23 0.64
CA ALA A 98 4.31 -1.67 1.50
C ALA A 98 5.41 -2.39 0.69
N ALA A 99 5.03 -3.38 -0.12
CA ALA A 99 5.97 -4.13 -0.96
C ALA A 99 6.70 -3.23 -1.97
N PHE A 100 5.98 -2.33 -2.64
CA PHE A 100 6.55 -1.35 -3.57
C PHE A 100 7.57 -0.43 -2.90
N ARG A 101 7.26 0.07 -1.71
CA ARG A 101 8.16 0.94 -0.94
C ARG A 101 9.38 0.18 -0.40
N ALA A 102 9.19 -1.05 0.06
CA ALA A 102 10.27 -1.92 0.52
C ALA A 102 11.27 -2.20 -0.62
N ALA A 103 10.78 -2.51 -1.83
CA ALA A 103 11.63 -2.73 -3.00
C ALA A 103 12.43 -1.49 -3.44
N LYS A 104 11.92 -0.28 -3.11
CA LYS A 104 12.57 1.01 -3.41
C LYS A 104 13.49 1.51 -2.31
N THR A 105 13.40 0.94 -1.12
CA THR A 105 14.30 1.30 -0.02
C THR A 105 15.58 0.50 -0.22
N PRO A 106 16.71 1.12 -0.63
CA PRO A 106 17.96 0.39 -0.71
C PRO A 106 18.31 -0.09 0.70
N VAL A 107 18.57 -1.39 0.86
CA VAL A 107 19.22 -1.91 2.07
C VAL A 107 20.53 -1.15 2.21
N ALA A 108 20.63 -0.28 3.21
CA ALA A 108 21.87 0.40 3.52
C ALA A 108 22.97 -0.65 3.66
N ALA A 109 24.01 -0.52 2.82
CA ALA A 109 25.10 -1.47 2.69
C ALA A 109 25.61 -1.91 4.09
N ALA A 110 25.36 -3.17 4.44
CA ALA A 110 25.99 -3.81 5.58
C ALA A 110 27.49 -3.88 5.27
N THR A 111 28.24 -2.92 5.82
CA THR A 111 29.69 -2.88 5.74
C THR A 111 30.22 -3.99 6.62
N THR A 112 30.76 -5.04 5.99
CA THR A 112 31.56 -6.08 6.63
C THR A 112 32.79 -5.42 7.26
N LYS A 113 33.01 -5.67 8.55
CA LYS A 113 34.32 -5.56 9.18
C LYS A 113 34.63 -6.87 9.88
#